data_AF-A0A3C1Y623-F1
#
_entry.id   AF-A0A3C1Y623-F1
#
_cell.length_a   1.000
_cell.length_b   1.000
_cell.length_c   1.000
_cell.angle_alpha   90.00
_cell.angle_beta   90.00
_cell.angle_gamma   90.00
#
_symmetry.space_group_name_H-M   'P 1'
#
loop_
_entity.id
_entity.type
_entity.pdbx_description
1 polymer ?
#
loop_
_entity_poly.entity_id
_entity_poly.type
_entity_poly.pdbx_seq_one_letter_code
_entity_poly.pdbx_strand_id
1 'polypeptide(L)' 'MGMGMGSAIGAAVATGKSVVAIEGDSAFGFSGMDFSTICRYKLPVTVCVFNNGGIYN' A
#
# COMPACT_ATOMS: atom_id res chain seq x y z
N MET A 1 7.05 5.08 8.17
CA MET A 1 7.28 4.06 7.11
C MET A 1 6.65 2.77 7.58
N GLY A 2 5.96 2.02 6.71
CA GLY A 2 5.39 0.71 7.05
C GLY A 2 3.91 0.65 7.42
N MET A 3 3.20 1.79 7.53
CA MET A 3 1.74 1.76 7.70
C MET A 3 0.97 1.62 6.38
N GLY A 4 1.63 1.81 5.23
CA GLY A 4 0.99 1.94 3.91
C GLY A 4 -0.05 0.86 3.62
N MET A 5 0.37 -0.41 3.62
CA MET A 5 -0.53 -1.51 3.28
C MET A 5 -1.60 -1.74 4.36
N GLY A 6 -1.25 -1.69 5.65
CA GLY A 6 -2.19 -1.87 6.74
C GLY A 6 -3.30 -0.81 6.76
N SER A 7 -2.95 0.46 6.56
CA SER A 7 -3.91 1.55 6.44
C SER A 7 -4.78 1.43 5.18
N ALA A 8 -4.20 1.03 4.05
CA ALA A 8 -4.95 0.84 2.81
C ALA A 8 -5.98 -0.29 2.93
N ILE A 9 -5.59 -1.43 3.54
CA ILE A 9 -6.50 -2.54 3.84
C ILE A 9 -7.63 -2.07 4.77
N GLY A 10 -7.29 -1.42 5.88
CA GLY A 10 -8.27 -0.93 6.84
C GLY A 10 -9.29 0.04 6.22
N ALA A 11 -8.81 0.98 5.40
CA ALA A 11 -9.67 1.93 4.70
C ALA A 11 -10.60 1.25 3.69
N ALA A 12 -10.07 0.32 2.87
CA ALA A 12 -10.87 -0.40 1.89
C ALA A 12 -11.96 -1.26 2.55
N VAL A 13 -11.62 -1.95 3.65
CA VAL A 13 -12.56 -2.78 4.42
C VAL A 13 -13.62 -1.92 5.11
N ALA A 14 -13.21 -0.85 5.80
CA ALA A 14 -14.14 -0.04 6.60
C ALA A 14 -15.11 0.78 5.73
N THR A 15 -14.68 1.22 4.55
CA THR A 15 -15.48 2.12 3.70
C THR A 15 -16.18 1.41 2.54
N GLY A 16 -15.69 0.24 2.12
CA GLY A 16 -16.12 -0.42 0.88
C GLY A 16 -15.80 0.38 -0.40
N LYS A 17 -14.98 1.43 -0.29
CA LYS A 17 -14.59 2.31 -1.41
C LYS A 17 -13.18 1.97 -1.88
N SER A 18 -12.87 2.43 -3.10
CA SER A 18 -11.52 2.33 -3.65
C SER A 18 -10.52 3.17 -2.86
N VAL A 19 -9.30 2.64 -2.70
CA VAL A 19 -8.19 3.31 -2.01
C VAL A 19 -7.00 3.42 -2.94
N VAL A 20 -6.33 4.58 -2.92
CA VAL A 20 -5.03 4.76 -3.58
C VAL A 20 -3.99 5.03 -2.50
N ALA A 21 -2.97 4.17 -2.42
CA ALA A 21 -1.80 4.38 -1.58
C ALA A 21 -0.64 4.92 -2.44
N ILE A 22 -0.12 6.09 -2.09
CA ILE A 22 1.04 6.69 -2.75
C ILE A 22 2.23 6.48 -1.82
N GLU A 23 3.17 5.64 -2.23
CA GLU A 23 4.27 5.17 -1.38
C GLU A 23 5.63 5.47 -2.03
N GLY A 24 6.61 5.88 -1.24
CA GLY A 24 8.01 5.80 -1.68
C GLY A 24 8.46 4.33 -1.73
N ASP A 25 9.44 4.00 -2.59
CA ASP A 25 9.98 2.64 -2.73
C ASP A 25 10.48 2.05 -1.40
N SER A 26 11.23 2.84 -0.62
CA SER A 26 11.70 2.44 0.71
C SER A 26 10.54 2.25 1.67
N ALA A 27 9.53 3.14 1.65
CA ALA A 27 8.35 3.07 2.52
C ALA A 27 7.53 1.81 2.27
N PHE A 28 7.34 1.49 0.99
CA PHE A 28 6.66 0.28 0.55
C PHE A 28 7.39 -0.96 1.07
N GLY A 29 8.72 -0.98 1.04
CA GLY A 29 9.55 -2.08 1.54
C GLY A 29 9.26 -2.51 3.00
N PHE A 30 8.78 -1.61 3.87
CA PHE A 30 8.43 -1.96 5.25
C PHE A 30 7.14 -2.78 5.39
N SER A 31 6.24 -2.72 4.41
CA SER A 31 4.92 -3.41 4.46
C SER A 31 4.53 -4.12 3.17
N GLY A 32 5.41 -4.18 2.17
CA GLY A 32 5.06 -4.61 0.81
C GLY A 32 4.53 -6.04 0.71
N MET A 33 4.87 -6.92 1.65
CA MET A 33 4.34 -8.30 1.68
C MET A 33 2.84 -8.35 1.96
N ASP A 34 2.27 -7.35 2.64
CA ASP A 34 0.83 -7.24 2.90
C ASP A 34 0.04 -6.95 1.62
N PHE A 35 0.71 -6.62 0.50
CA PHE A 35 0.07 -6.57 -0.81
C PHE A 35 -0.57 -7.92 -1.19
N SER A 36 0.01 -9.03 -0.74
CA SER A 36 -0.62 -10.35 -0.90
C SER A 36 -1.99 -10.45 -0.20
N THR A 37 -2.16 -9.77 0.94
CA THR A 37 -3.43 -9.67 1.67
C THR A 37 -4.47 -8.89 0.86
N ILE A 38 -4.09 -7.76 0.27
CA ILE A 38 -4.94 -6.99 -0.66
C ILE A 38 -5.49 -7.90 -1.77
N CYS A 39 -4.62 -8.68 -2.43
CA CYS A 39 -5.02 -9.61 -3.47
C CYS A 39 -5.93 -10.74 -2.96
N ARG A 40 -5.59 -11.35 -1.83
CA ARG A 40 -6.34 -12.48 -1.25
C ARG A 40 -7.79 -12.12 -0.94
N TYR A 41 -8.02 -10.90 -0.47
CA TYR A 41 -9.37 -10.38 -0.17
C TYR A 41 -10.01 -9.61 -1.33
N LYS A 42 -9.34 -9.53 -2.49
CA LYS A 42 -9.82 -8.81 -3.68
C LYS A 42 -10.23 -7.36 -3.37
N LEU A 43 -9.45 -6.69 -2.52
CA LEU A 43 -9.77 -5.33 -2.10
C LEU A 43 -9.51 -4.33 -3.24
N PRO A 44 -10.34 -3.27 -3.38
CA PRO A 44 -10.20 -2.26 -4.43
C PRO A 44 -9.08 -1.25 -4.12
N VAL A 45 -7.84 -1.74 -3.98
CA VAL A 45 -6.66 -0.92 -3.65
C VAL A 45 -5.73 -0.81 -4.86
N THR A 46 -5.31 0.41 -5.17
CA THR A 46 -4.21 0.70 -6.09
C THR A 46 -3.02 1.22 -5.30
N VAL A 47 -1.83 0.66 -5.52
CA VAL A 47 -0.59 1.15 -4.91
C VAL A 47 0.27 1.79 -5.99
N CYS A 48 0.58 3.07 -5.83
CA CYS A 48 1.47 3.82 -6.70
C CYS A 48 2.82 4.00 -6.00
N VAL A 49 3.83 3.28 -6.49
CA VAL A 49 5.19 3.34 -5.93
C VAL A 49 5.99 4.42 -6.66
N PHE A 50 6.37 5.46 -5.94
CA PHE A 50 7.31 6.48 -6.36
C PHE A 50 8.71 5.90 -6.21
N ASN A 51 9.17 5.27 -7.28
CA ASN A 51 10.44 4.55 -7.31
C ASN A 51 11.57 5.44 -7.80
N ASN A 52 12.21 6.13 -6.86
CA ASN A 52 13.46 6.87 -7.08
C ASN A 52 14.71 6.02 -6.78
N GLY A 53 14.56 4.74 -6.41
CA GLY A 53 15.67 3.80 -6.22
C GLY A 53 16.42 3.96 -4.89
N GLY A 54 15.85 4.67 -3.92
CA GLY A 54 16.44 4.81 -2.60
C GLY A 54 15.90 6.01 -1.81
N ILE A 55 16.22 6.00 -0.51
CA ILE A 55 15.81 7.04 0.42
C ILE A 55 16.37 8.41 -0.04
N TYR A 56 15.47 9.30 -0.48
CA TYR A 56 15.72 10.69 -0.89
C TYR A 56 16.57 10.92 -2.17
N ASN A 57 16.57 9.97 -3.12
CA ASN A 57 17.17 10.14 -4.47
C ASN A 57 16.31 11.05 -5.38
#